data_AF-A0A2X2CCG6-F1
#
_entry.id   AF-A0A2X2CCG6-F1
#
_cell.length_a   1.000
_cell.length_b   1.000
_cell.length_c   1.000
_cell.angle_alpha   90.00
_cell.angle_beta   90.00
_cell.angle_gamma   90.00
#
_symmetry.space_group_name_H-M   'P 1'
#
loop_
_entity.id
_entity.type
_entity.pdbx_description
1 polymer ?
#
loop_
_entity_poly.entity_id
_entity_poly.type
_entity_poly.pdbx_seq_one_letter_code
_entity_poly.pdbx_strand_id
1 'polypeptide(L)'
;MTRTEPSWVFNLANGQALPKLREVNPSQFDIPHGHQSLFPVRVSDKILYLSFIDQPTPTYFLCPDRGPAQQLDTQKTERQLLAGLLCNLSGRINAITIFGRIMKFPEYLHEPAIDYLAGHKELLARIYQGNLHEALKSLNQSLGAITQRAMIVAKIASELVKAAPADRQKIISNYRRDYPEAWLEQARSRATAIEEEQHQSASEADPEFKFEF
;
A
#
# COMPACT_ATOMS: atom_id res chain seq x y z
N MET A 1 27.78 6.05 6.75
CA MET A 1 26.73 6.93 7.30
C MET A 1 25.37 6.31 7.00
N THR A 2 24.81 5.57 7.94
CA THR A 2 23.42 5.08 7.83
C THR A 2 22.50 6.28 8.00
N ARG A 3 21.87 6.74 6.91
CA ARG A 3 20.68 7.60 7.02
C ARG A 3 19.61 6.75 7.70
N THR A 4 19.53 6.80 9.03
CA THR A 4 18.30 6.46 9.74
C THR A 4 17.26 7.46 9.29
N GLU A 5 16.42 7.07 8.32
CA GLU A 5 15.18 7.78 8.10
C GLU A 5 14.49 7.96 9.46
N PRO A 6 13.97 9.16 9.79
CA PRO A 6 13.18 9.33 10.99
C PRO A 6 12.06 8.30 10.98
N SER A 7 12.12 7.35 11.91
CA SER A 7 11.15 6.26 11.97
C SER A 7 9.78 6.85 12.29
N TRP A 8 8.87 6.81 11.32
CA TRP A 8 7.51 7.28 11.48
C TRP A 8 6.76 6.41 12.47
N VAL A 9 6.12 7.08 13.42
CA VAL A 9 5.46 6.43 14.53
C VAL A 9 4.09 7.05 14.69
N PHE A 10 3.05 6.20 14.81
CA PHE A 10 1.67 6.63 15.00
C PHE A 10 1.23 6.23 16.39
N ASN A 11 0.93 7.22 17.23
CA ASN A 11 0.48 6.96 18.59
C ASN A 11 -1.00 6.54 18.55
N LEU A 12 -1.27 5.29 18.94
CA LEU A 12 -2.59 4.74 19.08
C LEU A 12 -3.01 4.74 20.55
N ALA A 13 -4.31 4.63 20.83
CA ALA A 13 -4.81 4.63 22.21
C ALA A 13 -4.22 3.48 23.04
N ASN A 14 -3.94 2.36 22.39
CA ASN A 14 -3.49 1.13 23.02
C ASN A 14 -2.00 0.88 22.81
N GLY A 15 -1.24 1.81 22.20
CA GLY A 15 0.16 1.57 21.91
C GLY A 15 0.71 2.45 20.80
N GLN A 16 1.73 1.93 20.10
CA GLN A 16 2.49 2.72 19.15
C GLN A 16 2.72 1.93 17.86
N ALA A 17 2.12 2.39 16.76
CA ALA A 17 2.37 1.82 15.44
C ALA A 17 3.76 2.21 14.95
N LEU A 18 4.49 1.22 14.46
CA LEU A 18 5.88 1.30 14.06
C LEU A 18 5.98 1.27 12.52
N PRO A 19 7.08 1.76 11.92
CA PRO A 19 7.25 1.68 10.48
C PRO A 19 7.28 0.22 10.00
N LYS A 20 6.69 -0.05 8.82
CA LYS A 20 6.78 -1.35 8.12
C LYS A 20 8.22 -1.82 7.82
N LEU A 21 9.22 -0.93 7.94
CA LEU A 21 10.63 -1.25 7.72
C LEU A 21 11.28 -2.03 8.88
N ARG A 22 10.56 -2.29 9.98
CA ARG A 22 11.05 -3.18 11.04
C ARG A 22 10.96 -4.64 10.59
N GLU A 23 11.81 -5.51 11.15
CA GLU A 23 11.86 -6.96 10.90
C GLU A 23 10.60 -7.74 11.38
N VAL A 24 9.46 -7.07 11.50
CA VAL A 24 8.20 -7.65 11.96
C VAL A 24 7.35 -7.98 10.75
N ASN A 25 7.19 -9.27 10.46
CA ASN A 25 6.47 -9.73 9.28
C ASN A 25 4.99 -10.02 9.63
N PRO A 26 4.00 -9.53 8.87
CA PRO A 26 2.59 -9.81 9.11
C PRO A 26 2.25 -11.31 9.15
N SER A 27 3.03 -12.17 8.48
CA SER A 27 2.84 -13.63 8.50
C SER A 27 3.05 -14.30 9.87
N GLN A 28 3.59 -13.58 10.84
CA GLN A 28 3.76 -14.05 12.23
C GLN A 28 2.49 -13.86 13.08
N PHE A 29 1.45 -13.25 12.53
CA PHE A 29 0.25 -12.83 13.26
C PHE A 29 -1.00 -13.50 12.70
N ASP A 30 -2.00 -13.71 13.55
CA ASP A 30 -3.31 -14.27 13.19
C ASP A 30 -4.17 -13.19 12.50
N ILE A 31 -3.74 -12.71 11.33
CA ILE A 31 -4.48 -11.72 10.53
C ILE A 31 -5.60 -12.45 9.77
N PRO A 32 -6.88 -12.12 10.01
CA PRO A 32 -7.99 -12.81 9.36
C PRO A 32 -7.97 -12.66 7.83
N HIS A 33 -8.52 -13.66 7.14
CA HIS A 33 -8.66 -13.60 5.69
C HIS A 33 -9.48 -12.38 5.25
N GLY A 34 -9.03 -11.70 4.18
CA GLY A 34 -9.66 -10.49 3.67
C GLY A 34 -9.21 -9.19 4.36
N HIS A 35 -8.43 -9.27 5.44
CA HIS A 35 -7.84 -8.09 6.07
C HIS A 35 -6.54 -7.68 5.38
N GLN A 36 -6.34 -6.37 5.27
CA GLN A 36 -5.09 -5.79 4.80
C GLN A 36 -4.19 -5.41 5.99
N SER A 37 -2.91 -5.73 5.88
CA SER A 37 -1.90 -5.49 6.91
C SER A 37 -1.36 -4.05 6.84
N LEU A 38 -1.56 -3.26 7.90
CA LEU A 38 -1.13 -1.86 7.96
C LEU A 38 0.17 -1.63 8.71
N PHE A 39 0.23 -1.83 10.03
CA PHE A 39 1.44 -1.50 10.78
C PHE A 39 1.65 -2.47 11.94
N PRO A 40 2.88 -2.88 12.24
CA PRO A 40 3.17 -3.48 13.54
C PRO A 40 2.92 -2.45 14.65
N VAL A 41 2.27 -2.85 15.74
CA VAL A 41 1.90 -1.99 16.87
C VAL A 41 2.52 -2.55 18.14
N ARG A 42 3.33 -1.75 18.83
CA ARG A 42 3.84 -2.08 20.15
C ARG A 42 2.83 -1.69 21.22
N VAL A 43 2.35 -2.67 21.98
CA VAL A 43 1.45 -2.52 23.13
C VAL A 43 2.16 -3.07 24.36
N SER A 44 2.63 -2.18 25.23
CA SER A 44 3.53 -2.52 26.34
C SER A 44 4.74 -3.32 25.82
N ASP A 45 4.96 -4.54 26.33
CA ASP A 45 6.07 -5.43 25.93
C ASP A 45 5.74 -6.35 24.75
N LYS A 46 4.54 -6.24 24.18
CA LYS A 46 4.07 -7.09 23.07
C LYS A 46 4.04 -6.33 21.75
N ILE A 47 4.25 -7.06 20.66
CA ILE A 47 4.00 -6.58 19.31
C ILE A 47 2.71 -7.24 18.83
N LEU A 48 1.81 -6.43 18.28
CA LEU A 48 0.58 -6.82 17.58
C LEU A 48 0.67 -6.27 16.15
N TYR A 49 -0.33 -6.58 15.33
CA TYR A 49 -0.42 -6.04 13.97
C TYR A 49 -1.75 -5.32 13.74
N LEU A 50 -1.70 -4.06 13.31
CA LEU A 50 -2.86 -3.31 12.87
C LEU A 50 -3.27 -3.82 11.49
N SER A 51 -4.49 -4.32 11.38
CA SER A 51 -5.11 -4.69 10.12
C SER A 51 -6.42 -3.91 9.90
N PHE A 52 -6.88 -3.86 8.66
CA PHE A 52 -8.17 -3.26 8.33
C PHE A 52 -8.92 -4.05 7.27
N ILE A 53 -10.24 -3.94 7.28
CA ILE A 53 -11.14 -4.38 6.20
C ILE A 53 -11.87 -3.16 5.67
N ASP A 54 -11.98 -3.04 4.34
CA ASP A 54 -12.54 -1.86 3.67
C ASP A 54 -14.06 -1.93 3.51
N GLN A 55 -14.63 -3.14 3.43
CA GLN A 55 -16.03 -3.36 3.06
C GLN A 55 -16.77 -4.25 4.08
N PRO A 56 -18.07 -3.98 4.35
CA PRO A 56 -18.90 -2.89 3.80
C PRO A 56 -18.62 -1.51 4.38
N THR A 57 -17.92 -1.43 5.51
CA THR A 57 -17.44 -0.19 6.12
C THR A 57 -16.04 -0.40 6.70
N PRO A 58 -15.15 0.60 6.62
CA PRO A 58 -13.81 0.48 7.17
C PRO A 58 -13.82 0.10 8.64
N THR A 59 -13.17 -1.03 8.94
CA THR A 59 -13.06 -1.54 10.31
C THR A 59 -11.62 -1.94 10.61
N TYR A 60 -11.13 -1.53 11.77
CA TYR A 60 -9.75 -1.72 12.20
C TYR A 60 -9.64 -2.76 13.29
N PHE A 61 -8.53 -3.52 13.28
CA PHE A 61 -8.28 -4.57 14.24
C PHE A 61 -6.82 -4.60 14.69
N LEU A 62 -6.59 -4.95 15.96
CA LEU A 62 -5.28 -5.40 16.44
C LEU A 62 -5.24 -6.92 16.45
N CYS A 63 -4.36 -7.48 15.64
CA CYS A 63 -4.15 -8.92 15.50
C CYS A 63 -2.95 -9.34 16.38
N PRO A 64 -3.14 -10.21 17.38
CA PRO A 64 -2.04 -10.81 18.13
C PRO A 64 -1.29 -11.86 17.32
N ASP A 65 -0.16 -12.32 17.87
CA ASP A 65 0.57 -13.50 17.38
C ASP A 65 -0.27 -14.78 17.49
N ARG A 66 -1.11 -14.85 18.54
CA ARG A 66 -2.07 -15.92 18.76
C ARG A 66 -3.37 -15.39 19.34
N GLY A 67 -4.49 -15.84 18.78
CA GLY A 67 -5.83 -15.60 19.33
C GLY A 67 -6.66 -14.60 18.52
N PRO A 68 -7.84 -14.22 19.02
CA PRO A 68 -8.79 -13.45 18.23
C PRO A 68 -8.32 -12.01 18.01
N ALA A 69 -8.56 -11.49 16.81
CA ALA A 69 -8.34 -10.10 16.47
C ALA A 69 -9.27 -9.19 17.30
N GLN A 70 -8.71 -8.14 17.88
CA GLN A 70 -9.47 -7.17 18.68
C GLN A 70 -9.91 -6.00 17.79
N GLN A 71 -11.21 -5.81 17.62
CA GLN A 71 -11.75 -4.66 16.89
C GLN A 71 -11.44 -3.35 17.63
N LEU A 72 -11.08 -2.33 16.86
CA LEU A 72 -10.85 -0.97 17.33
C LEU A 72 -12.00 -0.04 16.94
N ASP A 73 -12.11 1.07 17.65
CA ASP A 73 -12.98 2.18 17.24
C ASP A 73 -12.41 2.81 15.96
N THR A 74 -13.17 2.72 14.85
CA THR A 74 -12.75 3.19 13.53
C THR A 74 -12.41 4.68 13.55
N GLN A 75 -13.33 5.54 14.03
CA GLN A 75 -13.14 6.99 13.97
C GLN A 75 -11.92 7.45 14.78
N LYS A 76 -11.74 6.87 15.97
CA LYS A 76 -10.59 7.15 16.83
C LYS A 76 -9.29 6.68 16.18
N THR A 77 -9.30 5.49 15.60
CA THR A 77 -8.12 4.93 14.93
C THR A 77 -7.70 5.78 13.74
N GLU A 78 -8.64 6.18 12.90
CA GLU A 78 -8.38 7.08 11.75
C GLU A 78 -7.82 8.43 12.19
N ARG A 79 -8.41 9.07 13.20
CA ARG A 79 -7.88 10.32 13.76
C ARG A 79 -6.45 10.16 14.26
N GLN A 80 -6.13 9.02 14.89
CA GLN A 80 -4.78 8.73 15.38
C GLN A 80 -3.78 8.46 14.26
N LEU A 81 -4.20 7.77 13.19
CA LEU A 81 -3.39 7.60 11.98
C LEU A 81 -3.07 8.95 11.34
N LEU A 82 -4.09 9.80 11.14
CA LEU A 82 -3.91 11.15 10.60
C LEU A 82 -2.99 12.01 11.46
N ALA A 83 -3.19 12.02 12.78
CA ALA A 83 -2.33 12.75 13.72
C ALA A 83 -0.87 12.26 13.67
N GLY A 84 -0.64 10.97 13.41
CA GLY A 84 0.71 10.42 13.26
C GLY A 84 1.48 10.95 12.04
N LEU A 85 0.81 11.55 11.03
CA LEU A 85 1.52 12.26 9.96
C LEU A 85 2.33 13.46 10.47
N LEU A 86 1.88 14.07 11.57
CA LEU A 86 2.52 15.23 12.19
C LEU A 86 3.58 14.87 13.24
N CYS A 87 3.69 13.59 13.62
CA CYS A 87 4.65 13.12 14.61
C CYS A 87 6.06 13.05 14.03
N ASN A 88 7.06 13.38 14.87
CA ASN A 88 8.50 13.29 14.54
C ASN A 88 8.93 14.03 13.26
N LEU A 89 8.23 15.11 12.91
CA LEU A 89 8.60 16.00 11.82
C LEU A 89 9.85 16.81 12.20
N SER A 90 11.04 16.26 12.01
CA SER A 90 12.31 16.96 12.23
C SER A 90 12.99 17.35 10.92
N GLY A 91 13.49 18.59 10.85
CA GLY A 91 14.25 19.10 9.70
C GLY A 91 13.38 19.48 8.50
N ARG A 92 14.04 19.91 7.41
CA ARG A 92 13.35 20.17 6.13
C ARG A 92 12.99 18.84 5.47
N ILE A 93 11.72 18.63 5.18
CA ILE A 93 11.19 17.42 4.54
C ILE A 93 10.53 17.83 3.23
N ASN A 94 10.74 17.09 2.14
CA ASN A 94 10.11 17.39 0.85
C ASN A 94 8.70 16.76 0.73
N ALA A 95 7.91 17.23 -0.23
CA ALA A 95 6.55 16.76 -0.45
C ALA A 95 6.50 15.26 -0.80
N ILE A 96 7.49 14.73 -1.53
CA ILE A 96 7.57 13.31 -1.90
C ILE A 96 7.70 12.41 -0.66
N THR A 97 8.51 12.80 0.33
CA THR A 97 8.66 12.05 1.59
C THR A 97 7.36 12.04 2.40
N ILE A 98 6.64 13.17 2.44
CA ILE A 98 5.34 13.24 3.12
C ILE A 98 4.31 12.40 2.37
N PHE A 99 4.26 12.52 1.05
CA PHE A 99 3.39 11.72 0.18
C PHE A 99 3.64 10.22 0.36
N GLY A 100 4.90 9.80 0.43
CA GLY A 100 5.26 8.40 0.69
C GLY A 100 4.71 7.83 2.01
N ARG A 101 4.40 8.69 3.00
CA ARG A 101 3.69 8.27 4.23
C ARG A 101 2.19 8.18 4.05
N ILE A 102 1.60 9.13 3.33
CA ILE A 102 0.17 9.11 3.00
C ILE A 102 -0.17 7.80 2.29
N MET A 103 0.69 7.38 1.35
CA MET A 103 0.57 6.12 0.63
C MET A 103 0.74 4.85 1.49
N LYS A 104 1.07 4.97 2.79
CA LYS A 104 1.06 3.83 3.73
C LYS A 104 -0.32 3.59 4.34
N PHE A 105 -1.25 4.53 4.22
CA PHE A 105 -2.62 4.39 4.69
C PHE A 105 -3.49 3.66 3.67
N PRO A 106 -4.66 3.15 4.10
CA PRO A 106 -5.74 2.76 3.20
C PRO A 106 -6.04 3.84 2.15
N GLU A 107 -6.37 3.43 0.93
CA GLU A 107 -6.63 4.33 -0.20
C GLU A 107 -7.68 5.39 0.10
N TYR A 108 -8.77 5.01 0.78
CA TYR A 108 -9.84 5.95 1.14
C TYR A 108 -9.39 7.07 2.11
N LEU A 109 -8.24 6.91 2.79
CA LEU A 109 -7.66 7.92 3.67
C LEU A 109 -6.63 8.83 2.97
N HIS A 110 -6.30 8.61 1.70
CA HIS A 110 -5.27 9.40 1.02
C HIS A 110 -5.68 10.87 0.87
N GLU A 111 -6.86 11.15 0.31
CA GLU A 111 -7.38 12.52 0.23
C GLU A 111 -7.64 13.14 1.62
N PRO A 112 -8.31 12.46 2.57
CA PRO A 112 -8.44 12.95 3.94
C PRO A 112 -7.10 13.30 4.61
N ALA A 113 -6.04 12.53 4.35
CA ALA A 113 -4.71 12.82 4.86
C ALA A 113 -4.09 14.10 4.25
N ILE A 114 -4.28 14.33 2.96
CA ILE A 114 -3.82 15.54 2.28
C ILE A 114 -4.55 16.77 2.83
N ASP A 115 -5.87 16.68 3.00
CA ASP A 115 -6.69 17.75 3.56
C ASP A 115 -6.37 18.00 5.04
N TYR A 116 -6.14 16.94 5.81
CA TYR A 116 -5.72 17.04 7.22
C TYR A 116 -4.41 17.84 7.37
N LEU A 117 -3.41 17.57 6.53
CA LEU A 117 -2.15 18.34 6.51
C LEU A 117 -2.39 19.80 6.10
N ALA A 118 -3.31 20.05 5.17
CA ALA A 118 -3.68 21.40 4.75
C ALA A 118 -4.27 22.24 5.89
N GLY A 119 -4.93 21.60 6.87
CA GLY A 119 -5.41 22.25 8.08
C GLY A 119 -4.33 22.65 9.09
N HIS A 120 -3.10 22.13 8.96
CA HIS A 120 -1.99 22.33 9.90
C HIS A 120 -0.83 23.16 9.31
N LYS A 121 -1.15 24.15 8.46
CA LYS A 121 -0.16 24.94 7.70
C LYS A 121 0.94 25.55 8.58
N GLU A 122 0.59 26.09 9.73
CA GLU A 122 1.54 26.75 10.64
C GLU A 122 2.59 25.79 11.19
N LEU A 123 2.19 24.56 11.53
CA LEU A 123 3.10 23.51 11.99
C LEU A 123 4.05 23.09 10.87
N LEU A 124 3.53 22.99 9.64
CA LEU A 124 4.25 22.49 8.48
C LEU A 124 5.15 23.54 7.82
N ALA A 125 4.90 24.84 8.03
CA ALA A 125 5.73 25.93 7.52
C ALA A 125 7.19 25.87 8.01
N ARG A 126 7.42 25.24 9.17
CA ARG A 126 8.76 25.06 9.75
C ARG A 126 9.59 24.01 9.02
N ILE A 127 8.94 23.09 8.30
CA ILE A 127 9.59 21.93 7.66
C ILE A 127 9.50 21.94 6.13
N TYR A 128 8.62 22.77 5.56
CA TYR A 128 8.41 22.89 4.12
C TYR A 128 8.14 24.34 3.72
N GLN A 129 8.87 24.86 2.74
CA GLN A 129 8.86 26.28 2.34
C GLN A 129 7.97 26.60 1.11
N GLY A 130 7.13 25.66 0.65
CA GLY A 130 6.25 25.86 -0.51
C GLY A 130 4.77 25.55 -0.22
N ASN A 131 3.95 25.54 -1.27
CA ASN A 131 2.55 25.09 -1.15
C ASN A 131 2.47 23.56 -1.07
N LEU A 132 2.59 23.02 0.14
CA LEU A 132 2.61 21.57 0.37
C LEU A 132 1.30 20.91 -0.09
N HIS A 133 0.16 21.57 0.11
CA HIS A 133 -1.14 21.01 -0.22
C HIS A 133 -1.29 20.77 -1.72
N GLU A 134 -0.96 21.77 -2.55
CA GLU A 134 -0.98 21.63 -4.01
C GLU A 134 0.02 20.58 -4.50
N ALA A 135 1.23 20.56 -3.93
CA ALA A 135 2.23 19.56 -4.27
C ALA A 135 1.73 18.14 -3.97
N LEU A 136 1.09 17.92 -2.82
CA LEU A 136 0.53 16.62 -2.46
C LEU A 136 -0.67 16.23 -3.32
N LYS A 137 -1.55 17.16 -3.69
CA LYS A 137 -2.65 16.89 -4.63
C LYS A 137 -2.14 16.51 -6.02
N SER A 138 -1.14 17.24 -6.52
CA SER A 138 -0.49 16.91 -7.80
C SER A 138 0.19 15.53 -7.76
N LEU A 139 0.87 15.21 -6.66
CA LEU A 139 1.44 13.88 -6.44
C LEU A 139 0.36 12.79 -6.34
N ASN A 140 -0.78 13.04 -5.71
CA ASN A 140 -1.87 12.06 -5.62
C ASN A 140 -2.51 11.80 -7.00
N GLN A 141 -2.67 12.84 -7.81
CA GLN A 141 -3.19 12.70 -9.18
C GLN A 141 -2.24 11.91 -10.09
N SER A 142 -0.92 12.12 -9.94
CA SER A 142 0.08 11.48 -10.81
C SER A 142 0.54 10.12 -10.31
N LEU A 143 0.73 9.96 -9.00
CA LEU A 143 1.38 8.82 -8.34
C LEU A 143 0.55 8.21 -7.19
N GLY A 144 -0.73 8.58 -7.08
CA GLY A 144 -1.65 8.08 -6.05
C GLY A 144 -2.03 6.61 -6.22
N ALA A 145 -3.02 6.19 -5.44
CA ALA A 145 -3.40 4.78 -5.33
C ALA A 145 -3.76 4.13 -6.67
N ILE A 146 -4.48 4.85 -7.54
CA ILE A 146 -4.85 4.36 -8.88
C ILE A 146 -3.60 4.03 -9.70
N THR A 147 -2.63 4.96 -9.77
CA THR A 147 -1.38 4.74 -10.52
C THR A 147 -0.56 3.61 -9.89
N GLN A 148 -0.43 3.58 -8.56
CA GLN A 148 0.30 2.52 -7.87
C GLN A 148 -0.33 1.15 -8.08
N ARG A 149 -1.66 1.05 -7.97
CA ARG A 149 -2.41 -0.16 -8.28
C ARG A 149 -2.18 -0.58 -9.72
N ALA A 150 -2.28 0.32 -10.68
CA ALA A 150 -2.03 0.02 -12.09
C ALA A 150 -0.61 -0.52 -12.32
N MET A 151 0.41 0.08 -11.69
CA MET A 151 1.80 -0.37 -11.76
C MET A 151 1.99 -1.74 -11.12
N ILE A 152 1.42 -1.99 -9.94
CA ILE A 152 1.51 -3.27 -9.21
C ILE A 152 0.79 -4.37 -10.00
N VAL A 153 -0.44 -4.11 -10.45
CA VAL A 153 -1.22 -5.03 -11.28
C VAL A 153 -0.46 -5.36 -12.56
N ALA A 154 0.11 -4.37 -13.25
CA ALA A 154 0.91 -4.59 -14.46
C ALA A 154 2.18 -5.40 -14.18
N LYS A 155 2.86 -5.14 -13.05
CA LYS A 155 4.03 -5.91 -12.63
C LYS A 155 3.68 -7.38 -12.39
N ILE A 156 2.65 -7.64 -11.59
CA ILE A 156 2.19 -9.01 -11.28
C ILE A 156 1.76 -9.70 -12.58
N ALA A 157 0.99 -9.02 -13.44
CA ALA A 157 0.58 -9.57 -14.73
C ALA A 157 1.79 -9.96 -15.60
N SER A 158 2.81 -9.09 -15.69
CA SER A 158 4.04 -9.39 -16.46
C SER A 158 4.81 -10.59 -15.90
N GLU A 159 4.88 -10.74 -14.56
CA GLU A 159 5.50 -11.90 -13.93
C GLU A 159 4.73 -13.19 -14.21
N LEU A 160 3.38 -13.13 -14.24
CA LEU A 160 2.53 -14.29 -14.57
C LEU A 160 2.70 -14.74 -16.03
N VAL A 161 2.73 -13.80 -16.97
CA VAL A 161 2.92 -14.07 -18.41
C VAL A 161 4.26 -14.78 -18.65
N LYS A 162 5.32 -14.35 -17.96
CA LYS A 162 6.66 -14.93 -18.10
C LYS A 162 6.83 -16.27 -17.38
N ALA A 163 5.93 -16.60 -16.46
CA ALA A 163 6.05 -17.79 -15.62
C ALA A 163 5.44 -19.03 -16.29
N ALA A 164 6.08 -20.18 -16.07
CA ALA A 164 5.53 -21.47 -16.44
C ALA A 164 4.19 -21.71 -15.69
N PRO A 165 3.22 -22.42 -16.29
CA PRO A 165 1.91 -22.65 -15.67
C PRO A 165 1.97 -23.20 -14.25
N ALA A 166 2.92 -24.08 -13.96
CA ALA A 166 3.12 -24.69 -12.64
C ALA A 166 3.55 -23.68 -11.55
N ASP A 167 4.19 -22.56 -11.92
CA ASP A 167 4.72 -21.58 -10.96
C ASP A 167 3.76 -20.41 -10.68
N ARG A 168 2.75 -20.21 -11.54
CA ARG A 168 1.80 -19.07 -11.44
C ARG A 168 1.06 -19.04 -10.11
N GLN A 169 0.66 -20.19 -9.58
CA GLN A 169 -0.04 -20.27 -8.29
C GLN A 169 0.87 -19.85 -7.12
N LYS A 170 2.17 -20.18 -7.19
CA LYS A 170 3.16 -19.77 -6.18
C LYS A 170 3.38 -18.26 -6.20
N ILE A 171 3.47 -17.66 -7.39
CA ILE A 171 3.60 -16.21 -7.57
C ILE A 171 2.42 -15.48 -6.93
N ILE A 172 1.18 -15.89 -7.23
CA ILE A 172 -0.01 -15.28 -6.62
C ILE A 172 -0.02 -15.42 -5.09
N SER A 173 0.34 -16.59 -4.58
CA SER A 173 0.34 -16.86 -3.14
C SER A 173 1.33 -15.96 -2.38
N ASN A 174 2.46 -15.59 -3.02
CA ASN A 174 3.40 -14.65 -2.44
C ASN A 174 2.80 -13.24 -2.32
N TYR A 175 2.11 -12.78 -3.37
CA TYR A 175 1.51 -11.44 -3.42
C TYR A 175 0.24 -11.26 -2.58
N ARG A 176 -0.50 -12.35 -2.32
CA ARG A 176 -1.71 -12.34 -1.47
C ARG A 176 -1.48 -11.86 -0.04
N ARG A 177 -0.23 -11.84 0.42
CA ARG A 177 0.14 -11.33 1.74
C ARG A 177 0.18 -9.79 1.80
N ASP A 178 0.46 -9.17 0.67
CA ASP A 178 0.75 -7.74 0.58
C ASP A 178 -0.35 -6.95 -0.13
N TYR A 179 -1.15 -7.62 -0.95
CA TYR A 179 -2.13 -6.97 -1.82
C TYR A 179 -3.54 -7.59 -1.72
N PRO A 180 -4.60 -6.78 -1.92
CA PRO A 180 -5.98 -7.28 -1.92
C PRO A 180 -6.24 -8.30 -3.03
N GLU A 181 -7.12 -9.27 -2.76
CA GLU A 181 -7.49 -10.29 -3.76
C GLU A 181 -8.02 -9.69 -5.05
N ALA A 182 -8.81 -8.61 -4.96
CA ALA A 182 -9.33 -7.90 -6.14
C ALA A 182 -8.21 -7.40 -7.07
N TRP A 183 -7.04 -7.02 -6.55
CA TRP A 183 -5.90 -6.58 -7.36
C TRP A 183 -5.23 -7.77 -8.03
N LEU A 184 -5.14 -8.91 -7.33
CA LEU A 184 -4.60 -10.15 -7.88
C LEU A 184 -5.47 -10.67 -9.03
N GLU A 185 -6.79 -10.62 -8.89
CA GLU A 185 -7.73 -11.00 -9.95
C GLU A 185 -7.61 -10.10 -11.18
N GLN A 186 -7.42 -8.78 -10.99
CA GLN A 186 -7.11 -7.88 -12.11
C GLN A 186 -5.78 -8.22 -12.79
N ALA A 187 -4.76 -8.60 -12.02
CA ALA A 187 -3.48 -9.01 -12.58
C ALA A 187 -3.59 -10.30 -13.38
N ARG A 188 -4.40 -11.28 -12.92
CA ARG A 188 -4.70 -12.49 -13.69
C ARG A 188 -5.39 -12.17 -15.01
N SER A 189 -6.48 -11.40 -14.97
CA SER A 189 -7.24 -11.01 -16.17
C SER A 189 -6.35 -10.26 -17.17
N ARG A 190 -5.50 -9.36 -16.69
CA ARG A 190 -4.53 -8.65 -17.53
C ARG A 190 -3.47 -9.57 -18.12
N ALA A 191 -2.97 -10.55 -17.36
CA ALA A 191 -2.00 -11.52 -17.88
C ALA A 191 -2.61 -12.35 -19.02
N THR A 192 -3.84 -12.81 -18.87
CA THR A 192 -4.57 -13.54 -19.92
C THR A 192 -4.73 -12.70 -21.19
N ALA A 193 -5.13 -11.43 -21.07
CA ALA A 193 -5.24 -10.54 -22.23
C ALA A 193 -3.90 -10.37 -22.97
N ILE A 194 -2.79 -10.22 -22.24
CA ILE A 194 -1.45 -10.11 -22.85
C ILE A 194 -1.07 -11.40 -23.58
N GLU A 195 -1.37 -12.57 -23.02
CA GLU A 195 -1.11 -13.86 -23.67
C GLU A 195 -1.93 -14.01 -24.95
N GLU A 196 -3.20 -13.64 -24.91
CA GLU A 196 -4.10 -13.65 -26.08
C GLU A 196 -3.59 -12.72 -27.19
N GLU A 197 -3.18 -11.49 -26.86
CA GLU A 197 -2.59 -10.53 -27.81
C GLU A 197 -1.28 -11.07 -28.44
N GLN A 198 -0.42 -11.73 -27.65
CA GLN A 198 0.82 -12.33 -28.13
C GLN A 198 0.55 -13.52 -29.05
N HIS A 199 -0.44 -14.36 -28.73
CA HIS A 199 -0.83 -15.49 -29.58
C HIS A 199 -1.49 -15.04 -30.89
N GLN A 200 -2.33 -14.02 -30.87
CA GLN A 200 -2.93 -13.44 -32.08
C GLN A 200 -1.86 -12.80 -32.98
N SER A 201 -0.97 -12.00 -32.41
CA SER A 201 0.13 -11.38 -33.17
C SER A 201 1.10 -12.41 -33.77
N ALA A 202 1.34 -13.53 -33.07
CA ALA A 202 2.15 -14.63 -33.60
C ALA A 202 1.44 -15.41 -34.71
N SER A 203 0.11 -15.53 -34.65
CA SER A 203 -0.70 -16.16 -35.69
C SER A 203 -0.86 -15.30 -36.94
N GLU A 204 -0.80 -13.97 -36.83
CA GLU A 204 -0.82 -13.04 -37.96
C GLU A 204 0.57 -12.87 -38.63
N ALA A 205 1.64 -13.26 -37.94
CA ALA A 205 3.02 -13.14 -38.42
C ALA A 205 3.53 -14.35 -39.22
N ASP A 206 2.66 -15.30 -39.59
CA ASP A 206 3.03 -16.46 -40.42
C ASP A 206 2.95 -16.07 -41.93
N PRO A 207 4.08 -15.91 -42.65
CA PRO A 207 4.06 -15.39 -44.01
C PRO A 207 4.08 -16.55 -45.01
N GLU A 208 2.92 -17.15 -45.30
CA GLU A 208 2.70 -17.72 -46.63
C GLU A 208 2.34 -16.60 -47.63
N PHE A 209 3.24 -15.62 -47.78
CA PHE A 209 3.24 -14.71 -48.93
C PHE A 209 4.34 -15.16 -49.88
N LYS A 210 3.99 -16.06 -50.81
CA LYS A 210 4.81 -16.35 -51.98
C LYS A 210 4.79 -15.13 -52.91
N PHE A 211 5.86 -14.35 -52.90
CA PHE A 211 6.16 -13.46 -54.03
C PHE A 211 6.70 -14.34 -55.17
N GLU A 212 5.91 -14.52 -56.23
CA GLU A 212 6.41 -14.99 -57.52
C GLU A 212 7.03 -13.79 -58.26
N PHE A 213 8.29 -13.94 -58.70
CA PHE A 213 9.02 -12.97 -59.52
C PHE A 213 8.78 -13.23 -61.01
#